data_AF-A0A256ZRM0-F1
#
_entry.id   AF-A0A256ZRM0-F1
#
_cell.length_a   1.000
_cell.length_b   1.000
_cell.length_c   1.000
_cell.angle_alpha   90.00
_cell.angle_beta   90.00
_cell.angle_gamma   90.00
#
_symmetry.space_group_name_H-M   'P 1'
#
loop_
_entity.id
_entity.type
_entity.pdbx_description
1 polymer ?
#
loop_
_entity_poly.entity_id
_entity_poly.type
_entity_poly.pdbx_seq_one_letter_code
_entity_poly.pdbx_strand_id
1 'polypeptide(L)'
;MFIPSNLRKNAEEMFNKALKPLETIRSPRAVAFSIIGLYFYNKAKPSPQNLNKLRELADYLILLYETQSSDGWLWFEEYLTYSNSKLPESLFYAYLATGHEKYLEIAETTLDFLSSITFIDGRFTPIGQDGWYLKNGHRAHFDQQPVDAASMVQTLVLAGKITKKGVYSKDAITAFRWFLGYNPLNQVIYDESTGGCHDGLGESSINMNQGAESTISYLIARLSLT
;
A
#
# COMPACT_ATOMS: atom_id res chain seq x y z
N MET A 1 -9.48 -19.17 13.86
CA MET A 1 -10.42 -18.09 14.27
C MET A 1 -11.78 -18.37 13.65
N PHE A 2 -12.84 -18.48 14.44
CA PHE A 2 -14.21 -18.70 13.95
C PHE A 2 -14.84 -17.34 13.64
N ILE A 3 -15.10 -17.05 12.36
CA ILE A 3 -15.84 -15.84 11.97
C ILE A 3 -17.34 -16.17 11.89
N PRO A 4 -18.22 -15.47 12.64
CA PRO A 4 -19.66 -15.65 12.59
C PRO A 4 -20.24 -15.68 11.16
N SER A 5 -21.23 -16.55 10.91
CA SER A 5 -21.81 -16.75 9.57
C SER A 5 -22.50 -15.51 9.02
N ASN A 6 -23.16 -14.73 9.87
CA ASN A 6 -23.78 -13.46 9.52
C ASN A 6 -22.75 -12.43 9.03
N LEU A 7 -21.58 -12.33 9.68
CA LEU A 7 -20.51 -11.43 9.23
C LEU A 7 -19.96 -11.84 7.88
N ARG A 8 -19.76 -13.16 7.64
CA ARG A 8 -19.34 -13.67 6.33
C ARG A 8 -20.35 -13.35 5.24
N LYS A 9 -21.64 -13.53 5.52
CA LYS A 9 -22.73 -13.20 4.58
C LYS A 9 -22.76 -11.70 4.25
N ASN A 10 -22.70 -10.84 5.26
CA ASN A 10 -22.68 -9.39 5.07
C ASN A 10 -21.46 -8.95 4.25
N ALA A 11 -20.27 -9.50 4.54
CA ALA A 11 -19.06 -9.21 3.78
C ALA A 11 -19.19 -9.63 2.31
N GLU A 12 -19.78 -10.79 2.04
CA GLU A 12 -20.05 -11.26 0.68
C GLU A 12 -21.08 -10.38 -0.05
N GLU A 13 -22.15 -9.95 0.62
CA GLU A 13 -23.12 -9.02 0.05
C GLU A 13 -22.49 -7.67 -0.29
N MET A 14 -21.60 -7.15 0.56
CA MET A 14 -20.85 -5.92 0.30
C MET A 14 -19.88 -6.11 -0.88
N PHE A 15 -19.16 -7.23 -0.93
CA PHE A 15 -18.25 -7.54 -2.02
C PHE A 15 -18.99 -7.61 -3.36
N ASN A 16 -20.11 -8.32 -3.43
CA ASN A 16 -20.90 -8.45 -4.65
C ASN A 16 -21.46 -7.09 -5.12
N LYS A 17 -21.87 -6.22 -4.19
CA LYS A 17 -22.27 -4.83 -4.52
C LYS A 17 -21.11 -4.02 -5.09
N ALA A 18 -19.90 -4.23 -4.59
CA ALA A 18 -18.70 -3.53 -5.04
C ALA A 18 -18.24 -3.93 -6.45
N LEU A 19 -18.63 -5.11 -6.96
CA LEU A 19 -18.25 -5.57 -8.31
C LEU A 19 -18.78 -4.66 -9.43
N LYS A 20 -20.00 -4.11 -9.29
CA LYS A 20 -20.61 -3.28 -10.34
C LYS A 20 -19.83 -1.96 -10.57
N PRO A 21 -19.47 -1.17 -9.54
CA PRO A 21 -18.59 -0.01 -9.71
C PRO A 21 -17.23 -0.31 -10.36
N LEU A 22 -16.72 -1.55 -10.32
CA LEU A 22 -15.43 -1.91 -10.94
C LEU A 22 -15.44 -1.80 -12.47
N GLU A 23 -16.60 -1.69 -13.11
CA GLU A 23 -16.71 -1.46 -14.55
C GLU A 23 -16.22 -0.05 -14.93
N THR A 24 -16.44 0.94 -14.06
CA THR A 24 -16.20 2.36 -14.36
C THR A 24 -15.11 2.99 -13.49
N ILE A 25 -14.64 2.32 -12.44
CA ILE A 25 -13.58 2.85 -11.58
C ILE A 25 -12.26 2.98 -12.33
N ARG A 26 -11.62 4.16 -12.23
CA ARG A 26 -10.35 4.45 -12.92
C ARG A 26 -9.27 5.05 -12.02
N SER A 27 -9.59 5.40 -10.77
CA SER A 27 -8.55 5.82 -9.82
C SER A 27 -7.55 4.67 -9.60
N PRO A 28 -6.24 4.88 -9.78
CA PRO A 28 -5.25 3.80 -9.67
C PRO A 28 -5.26 3.13 -8.30
N ARG A 29 -5.42 3.91 -7.23
CA ARG A 29 -5.52 3.39 -5.86
C ARG A 29 -6.76 2.54 -5.67
N ALA A 30 -7.91 3.00 -6.15
CA ALA A 30 -9.14 2.23 -6.02
C ALA A 30 -9.09 0.92 -6.85
N VAL A 31 -8.47 0.96 -8.03
CA VAL A 31 -8.16 -0.23 -8.83
C VAL A 31 -7.25 -1.19 -8.06
N ALA A 32 -6.17 -0.69 -7.46
CA ALA A 32 -5.23 -1.50 -6.68
C ALA A 32 -5.91 -2.20 -5.50
N PHE A 33 -6.71 -1.48 -4.70
CA PHE A 33 -7.49 -2.09 -3.62
C PHE A 33 -8.49 -3.14 -4.14
N SER A 34 -9.07 -2.91 -5.32
CA SER A 34 -10.00 -3.86 -5.94
C SER A 34 -9.31 -5.14 -6.38
N ILE A 35 -8.09 -5.06 -6.95
CA ILE A 35 -7.26 -6.22 -7.29
C ILE A 35 -6.92 -7.04 -6.03
N ILE A 36 -6.51 -6.37 -4.94
CA ILE A 36 -6.20 -7.04 -3.67
C ILE A 36 -7.44 -7.76 -3.11
N GLY A 37 -8.59 -7.09 -3.11
CA GLY A 37 -9.86 -7.68 -2.68
C GLY A 37 -10.27 -8.88 -3.54
N LEU A 38 -10.19 -8.75 -4.87
CA LEU A 38 -10.48 -9.83 -5.82
C LEU A 38 -9.54 -11.02 -5.63
N TYR A 39 -8.25 -10.79 -5.36
CA TYR A 39 -7.29 -11.87 -5.09
C TYR A 39 -7.76 -12.72 -3.89
N PHE A 40 -8.02 -12.09 -2.75
CA PHE A 40 -8.44 -12.81 -1.54
C PHE A 40 -9.82 -13.44 -1.70
N TYR A 41 -10.75 -12.76 -2.34
CA TYR A 41 -12.08 -13.32 -2.63
C TYR A 41 -11.99 -14.54 -3.55
N ASN A 42 -11.21 -14.46 -4.63
CA ASN A 42 -10.99 -15.60 -5.53
C ASN A 42 -10.29 -16.77 -4.82
N LYS A 43 -9.42 -16.50 -3.84
CA LYS A 43 -8.81 -17.55 -3.02
C LYS A 43 -9.85 -18.30 -2.16
N ALA A 44 -10.87 -17.61 -1.69
CA ALA A 44 -11.96 -18.19 -0.90
C ALA A 44 -13.06 -18.82 -1.78
N LYS A 45 -13.37 -18.22 -2.93
CA LYS A 45 -14.37 -18.64 -3.91
C LYS A 45 -13.81 -18.53 -5.32
N PRO A 46 -13.06 -19.55 -5.79
CA PRO A 46 -12.45 -19.52 -7.10
C PRO A 46 -13.47 -19.39 -8.23
N SER A 47 -13.23 -18.46 -9.15
CA SER A 47 -14.07 -18.25 -10.32
C SER A 47 -13.23 -17.68 -11.48
N PRO A 48 -13.38 -18.20 -12.71
CA PRO A 48 -12.74 -17.61 -13.89
C PRO A 48 -13.09 -16.14 -14.09
N GLN A 49 -14.32 -15.72 -13.74
CA GLN A 49 -14.77 -14.35 -13.84
C GLN A 49 -14.00 -13.42 -12.90
N ASN A 50 -13.74 -13.85 -11.66
CA ASN A 50 -12.92 -13.09 -10.70
C ASN A 50 -11.49 -12.92 -11.21
N LEU A 51 -10.88 -14.00 -11.73
CA LEU A 51 -9.53 -13.96 -12.30
C LEU A 51 -9.45 -13.05 -13.53
N ASN A 52 -10.44 -13.12 -14.42
CA ASN A 52 -10.49 -12.27 -15.61
C ASN A 52 -10.63 -10.79 -15.21
N LYS A 53 -11.49 -10.46 -14.23
CA LYS A 53 -11.64 -9.08 -13.77
C LYS A 53 -10.38 -8.57 -13.07
N LEU A 54 -9.73 -9.41 -12.27
CA LEU A 54 -8.44 -9.09 -11.66
C LEU A 54 -7.37 -8.79 -12.73
N ARG A 55 -7.32 -9.61 -13.79
CA ARG A 55 -6.40 -9.39 -14.92
C ARG A 55 -6.68 -8.08 -15.64
N GLU A 56 -7.94 -7.80 -15.99
CA GLU A 56 -8.36 -6.55 -16.63
C GLU A 56 -7.90 -5.32 -15.83
N LEU A 57 -8.09 -5.35 -14.51
CA LEU A 57 -7.68 -4.25 -13.62
C LEU A 57 -6.15 -4.14 -13.51
N ALA A 58 -5.43 -5.26 -13.45
CA ALA A 58 -3.97 -5.26 -13.44
C ALA A 58 -3.40 -4.72 -14.75
N ASP A 59 -3.93 -5.16 -15.90
CA ASP A 59 -3.55 -4.68 -17.23
C ASP A 59 -3.78 -3.16 -17.37
N TYR A 60 -4.85 -2.64 -16.77
CA TYR A 60 -5.08 -1.20 -16.70
C TYR A 60 -3.97 -0.47 -15.94
N LEU A 61 -3.50 -0.98 -14.79
CA LEU A 61 -2.36 -0.39 -14.08
C LEU A 61 -1.07 -0.48 -14.90
N ILE A 62 -0.84 -1.59 -15.59
CA ILE A 62 0.31 -1.73 -16.50
C ILE A 62 0.26 -0.67 -17.60
N LEU A 63 -0.90 -0.45 -18.22
CA LEU A 63 -1.08 0.60 -19.23
C LEU A 63 -0.77 2.00 -18.67
N LEU A 64 -1.20 2.31 -17.45
CA LEU A 64 -0.88 3.57 -16.79
C LEU A 64 0.63 3.74 -16.60
N TYR A 65 1.30 2.69 -16.10
CA TYR A 65 2.76 2.68 -15.97
C TYR A 65 3.45 2.91 -17.32
N GLU A 66 3.07 2.17 -18.37
CA GLU A 66 3.68 2.31 -19.69
C GLU A 66 3.46 3.68 -20.32
N THR A 67 2.35 4.33 -20.00
CA THR A 67 2.02 5.67 -20.51
C THR A 67 2.75 6.78 -19.76
N GLN A 68 2.96 6.63 -18.45
CA GLN A 68 3.44 7.70 -17.57
C GLN A 68 4.93 7.57 -17.19
N SER A 69 5.47 6.35 -17.26
CA SER A 69 6.86 6.10 -16.97
C SER A 69 7.78 6.73 -18.01
N SER A 70 8.92 7.23 -17.54
CA SER A 70 9.98 7.81 -18.37
C SER A 70 11.30 7.70 -17.63
N ASP A 71 12.38 8.14 -18.28
CA ASP A 71 13.69 8.28 -17.63
C ASP A 71 13.55 9.10 -16.34
N GLY A 72 14.01 8.53 -15.22
CA GLY A 72 13.94 9.14 -13.89
C GLY A 72 12.57 9.11 -13.20
N TRP A 73 11.52 8.58 -13.83
CA TRP A 73 10.18 8.50 -13.26
C TRP A 73 9.51 7.17 -13.61
N LEU A 74 9.67 6.17 -12.74
CA LEU A 74 9.18 4.82 -12.96
C LEU A 74 7.88 4.61 -12.18
N TRP A 75 6.83 5.32 -12.57
CA TRP A 75 5.56 5.35 -11.82
C TRP A 75 4.32 5.39 -12.72
N PHE A 76 3.16 5.08 -12.13
CA PHE A 76 1.85 4.95 -12.77
C PHE A 76 1.17 6.29 -13.11
N GLU A 77 1.63 7.38 -12.51
CA GLU A 77 1.03 8.71 -12.56
C GLU A 77 2.14 9.76 -12.57
N GLU A 78 1.83 11.01 -12.95
CA GLU A 78 2.77 12.14 -12.85
C GLU A 78 2.97 12.66 -11.42
N TYR A 79 2.50 11.91 -10.41
CA TYR A 79 2.60 12.29 -9.01
C TYR A 79 2.61 11.09 -8.08
N LEU A 80 3.09 11.31 -6.85
CA LEU A 80 2.99 10.41 -5.72
C LEU A 80 2.17 11.08 -4.62
N THR A 81 1.21 10.36 -4.04
CA THR A 81 0.28 10.87 -3.03
C THR A 81 0.31 9.99 -1.78
N TYR A 82 -0.83 9.43 -1.37
CA TYR A 82 -1.00 8.50 -0.27
C TYR A 82 -1.17 7.07 -0.78
N SER A 83 -0.95 6.10 0.11
CA SER A 83 -1.07 4.66 -0.14
C SER A 83 -0.35 4.20 -1.41
N ASN A 84 0.73 4.89 -1.80
CA ASN A 84 1.42 4.65 -3.08
C ASN A 84 1.85 3.19 -3.22
N SER A 85 2.33 2.58 -2.13
CA SER A 85 2.80 1.20 -2.11
C SER A 85 1.71 0.16 -2.41
N LYS A 86 0.42 0.54 -2.37
CA LYS A 86 -0.68 -0.34 -2.80
C LYS A 86 -0.70 -0.60 -4.30
N LEU A 87 -0.17 0.32 -5.11
CA LEU A 87 -0.06 0.11 -6.56
C LEU A 87 0.84 -1.11 -6.88
N PRO A 88 2.13 -1.15 -6.47
CA PRO A 88 2.95 -2.35 -6.66
C PRO A 88 2.43 -3.57 -5.88
N GLU A 89 1.86 -3.39 -4.68
CA GLU A 89 1.27 -4.52 -3.92
C GLU A 89 0.19 -5.25 -4.73
N SER A 90 -0.68 -4.49 -5.39
CA SER A 90 -1.75 -5.06 -6.20
C SER A 90 -1.21 -5.89 -7.37
N LEU A 91 -0.12 -5.45 -8.00
CA LEU A 91 0.54 -6.19 -9.08
C LEU A 91 1.25 -7.46 -8.56
N PHE A 92 1.83 -7.44 -7.36
CA PHE A 92 2.32 -8.67 -6.72
C PHE A 92 1.19 -9.69 -6.49
N TYR A 93 0.00 -9.25 -6.04
CA TYR A 93 -1.15 -10.15 -5.93
C TYR A 93 -1.66 -10.61 -7.29
N ALA A 94 -1.63 -9.75 -8.31
CA ALA A 94 -1.98 -10.13 -9.68
C ALA A 94 -1.03 -11.21 -10.22
N TYR A 95 0.27 -11.08 -9.98
CA TYR A 95 1.26 -12.10 -10.26
C TYR A 95 0.94 -13.41 -9.53
N LEU A 96 0.69 -13.37 -8.23
CA LEU A 96 0.32 -14.57 -7.46
C LEU A 96 -0.96 -15.27 -7.96
N ALA A 97 -1.90 -14.52 -8.54
CA ALA A 97 -3.14 -15.08 -9.09
C ALA A 97 -2.97 -15.71 -10.47
N THR A 98 -2.01 -15.22 -11.27
CA THR A 98 -1.98 -15.47 -12.72
C THR A 98 -0.68 -16.09 -13.23
N GLY A 99 0.43 -15.95 -12.50
CA GLY A 99 1.77 -16.30 -12.95
C GLY A 99 2.31 -15.39 -14.07
N HIS A 100 1.68 -14.23 -14.32
CA HIS A 100 2.09 -13.35 -15.42
C HIS A 100 3.29 -12.50 -15.02
N GLU A 101 4.48 -12.84 -15.52
CA GLU A 101 5.77 -12.26 -15.11
C GLU A 101 5.86 -10.73 -15.24
N LYS A 102 5.20 -10.14 -16.25
CA LYS A 102 5.17 -8.67 -16.41
C LYS A 102 4.60 -7.93 -15.19
N TYR A 103 3.66 -8.55 -14.46
CA TYR A 103 3.13 -7.95 -13.22
C TYR A 103 4.17 -7.94 -12.12
N LEU A 104 4.98 -9.01 -12.00
CA LEU A 104 6.08 -9.07 -11.04
C LEU A 104 7.15 -8.02 -11.37
N GLU A 105 7.57 -7.96 -12.63
CA GLU A 105 8.59 -7.02 -13.11
C GLU A 105 8.21 -5.57 -12.78
N ILE A 106 6.99 -5.15 -13.12
CA ILE A 106 6.53 -3.78 -12.89
C ILE A 106 6.28 -3.54 -11.39
N ALA A 107 5.80 -4.54 -10.64
CA ALA A 107 5.65 -4.43 -9.19
C ALA A 107 7.00 -4.16 -8.49
N GLU A 108 8.05 -4.91 -8.84
CA GLU A 108 9.39 -4.71 -8.30
C GLU A 108 9.97 -3.36 -8.72
N THR A 109 9.89 -3.05 -10.02
CA THR A 109 10.43 -1.78 -10.57
C THR A 109 9.82 -0.56 -9.88
N THR A 110 8.50 -0.55 -9.72
CA THR A 110 7.79 0.59 -9.12
C THR A 110 7.94 0.64 -7.60
N LEU A 111 8.05 -0.52 -6.92
CA LEU A 111 8.37 -0.56 -5.49
C LEU A 111 9.79 -0.07 -5.21
N ASP A 112 10.77 -0.45 -6.03
CA ASP A 112 12.16 -0.01 -5.91
C ASP A 112 12.26 1.50 -6.15
N PHE A 113 11.56 2.02 -7.17
CA PHE A 113 11.43 3.45 -7.41
C PHE A 113 10.83 4.19 -6.20
N LEU A 114 9.70 3.72 -5.68
CA LEU A 114 9.07 4.33 -4.51
C LEU A 114 9.99 4.27 -3.27
N SER A 115 10.72 3.17 -3.10
CA SER A 115 11.66 2.99 -1.99
C SER A 115 12.84 3.95 -2.10
N SER A 116 13.37 4.17 -3.31
CA SER A 116 14.45 5.14 -3.55
C SER A 116 14.07 6.58 -3.17
N ILE A 117 12.77 6.89 -3.22
CA ILE A 117 12.24 8.19 -2.81
C ILE A 117 11.95 8.21 -1.31
N THR A 118 11.29 7.18 -0.80
CA THR A 118 10.72 7.21 0.56
C THR A 118 11.67 6.72 1.65
N PHE A 119 12.80 6.10 1.32
CA PHE A 119 13.84 5.76 2.29
C PHE A 119 15.01 6.73 2.18
N ILE A 120 15.10 7.67 3.12
CA ILE A 120 16.11 8.74 3.15
C ILE A 120 16.97 8.55 4.40
N ASP A 121 18.29 8.54 4.24
CA ASP A 121 19.26 8.37 5.34
C ASP A 121 18.95 7.15 6.25
N GLY A 122 18.47 6.07 5.62
CA GLY A 122 18.10 4.82 6.30
C GLY A 122 16.78 4.87 7.05
N ARG A 123 16.00 5.95 6.96
CA ARG A 123 14.67 6.11 7.59
C ARG A 123 13.57 6.08 6.55
N PHE A 124 12.43 5.49 6.90
CA PHE A 124 11.22 5.62 6.10
C PHE A 124 10.57 7.00 6.33
N THR A 125 10.36 7.72 5.24
CA THR A 125 9.80 9.07 5.14
C THR A 125 8.80 9.06 3.99
N PRO A 126 7.51 8.75 4.24
CA PRO A 126 6.49 8.74 3.20
C PRO A 126 6.30 10.13 2.58
N ILE A 127 5.58 10.19 1.46
CA ILE A 127 5.23 11.46 0.83
C ILE A 127 4.23 12.18 1.75
N GLY A 128 4.53 13.43 2.07
CA GLY A 128 3.65 14.27 2.88
C GLY A 128 2.33 14.59 2.18
N GLN A 129 1.23 14.66 2.93
CA GLN A 129 -0.06 15.00 2.34
C GLN A 129 -0.22 16.49 2.04
N ASP A 130 0.54 17.34 2.71
CA ASP A 130 0.58 18.79 2.47
C ASP A 130 1.46 19.11 1.24
N GLY A 131 0.96 18.77 0.05
CA GLY A 131 1.56 19.14 -1.23
C GLY A 131 1.98 17.98 -2.14
N TRP A 132 2.01 16.74 -1.63
CA TRP A 132 2.34 15.54 -2.41
C TRP A 132 3.70 15.63 -3.12
N TYR A 133 3.97 14.76 -4.10
CA TYR A 133 5.16 14.88 -4.93
C TYR A 133 4.81 14.78 -6.41
N LEU A 134 4.86 15.92 -7.11
CA LEU A 134 4.67 15.99 -8.56
C LEU A 134 5.98 15.68 -9.30
N LYS A 135 5.88 14.98 -10.44
CA LYS A 135 6.98 14.75 -11.37
C LYS A 135 7.62 16.09 -11.75
N ASN A 136 8.95 16.17 -11.66
CA ASN A 136 9.75 17.39 -11.85
C ASN A 136 9.47 18.52 -10.83
N GLY A 137 8.69 18.27 -9.79
CA GLY A 137 8.40 19.22 -8.71
C GLY A 137 9.20 18.93 -7.45
N HIS A 138 8.75 19.55 -6.35
CA HIS A 138 9.23 19.25 -5.01
C HIS A 138 8.30 18.27 -4.31
N ARG A 139 8.86 17.43 -3.44
CA ARG A 139 8.07 16.56 -2.58
C ARG A 139 7.71 17.26 -1.29
N ALA A 140 6.50 17.02 -0.81
CA ALA A 140 6.12 17.29 0.57
C ALA A 140 6.82 16.29 1.51
N HIS A 141 7.34 16.82 2.61
CA HIS A 141 8.06 16.03 3.62
C HIS A 141 7.23 15.77 4.89
N PHE A 142 6.16 16.51 5.13
CA PHE A 142 5.40 16.48 6.37
C PHE A 142 3.91 16.32 6.14
N ASP A 143 3.16 16.15 7.23
CA ASP A 143 1.82 15.57 7.21
C ASP A 143 1.86 14.13 6.70
N GLN A 144 2.81 13.36 7.25
CA GLN A 144 3.00 11.94 6.97
C GLN A 144 1.96 11.13 7.76
N GLN A 145 1.34 10.14 7.13
CA GLN A 145 0.25 9.40 7.76
C GLN A 145 0.58 7.93 8.10
N PRO A 146 -0.01 7.40 9.19
CA PRO A 146 0.02 5.97 9.54
C PRO A 146 -0.33 5.00 8.41
N VAL A 147 -1.28 5.36 7.56
CA VAL A 147 -1.72 4.50 6.44
C VAL A 147 -0.60 4.25 5.43
N ASP A 148 0.30 5.22 5.23
CA ASP A 148 1.44 5.10 4.31
C ASP A 148 2.51 4.17 4.89
N ALA A 149 2.78 4.28 6.19
CA ALA A 149 3.69 3.37 6.89
C ALA A 149 3.13 1.94 6.91
N ALA A 150 1.85 1.77 7.22
CA ALA A 150 1.22 0.45 7.25
C ALA A 150 1.19 -0.21 5.88
N SER A 151 0.78 0.53 4.84
CA SER A 151 0.77 0.02 3.47
C SER A 151 2.17 -0.36 2.99
N MET A 152 3.19 0.47 3.26
CA MET A 152 4.57 0.16 2.91
C MET A 152 5.07 -1.12 3.60
N VAL A 153 4.79 -1.32 4.90
CA VAL A 153 5.14 -2.55 5.62
C VAL A 153 4.50 -3.77 4.96
N GLN A 154 3.20 -3.71 4.65
CA GLN A 154 2.48 -4.81 3.99
C GLN A 154 3.11 -5.17 2.63
N THR A 155 3.35 -4.15 1.80
CA THR A 155 3.92 -4.32 0.46
C THR A 155 5.32 -4.92 0.51
N LEU A 156 6.19 -4.42 1.39
CA LEU A 156 7.56 -4.92 1.51
C LEU A 156 7.61 -6.34 2.08
N VAL A 157 6.74 -6.69 3.02
CA VAL A 157 6.60 -8.07 3.50
C VAL A 157 6.18 -9.00 2.36
N LEU A 158 5.18 -8.59 1.57
CA LEU A 158 4.72 -9.37 0.42
C LEU A 158 5.82 -9.53 -0.63
N ALA A 159 6.48 -8.44 -1.00
CA ALA A 159 7.58 -8.43 -1.96
C ALA A 159 8.73 -9.34 -1.51
N GLY A 160 9.14 -9.27 -0.23
CA GLY A 160 10.16 -10.15 0.33
C GLY A 160 9.75 -11.63 0.31
N LYS A 161 8.47 -11.94 0.55
CA LYS A 161 7.94 -13.32 0.46
C LYS A 161 7.98 -13.87 -0.96
N ILE A 162 7.66 -13.04 -1.97
CA ILE A 162 7.61 -13.44 -3.38
C ILE A 162 9.01 -13.55 -3.98
N THR A 163 9.81 -12.49 -3.85
CA THR A 163 11.09 -12.32 -4.55
C THR A 163 12.28 -12.94 -3.81
N LYS A 164 12.12 -13.22 -2.51
CA LYS A 164 13.20 -13.66 -1.60
C LYS A 164 14.36 -12.67 -1.46
N LYS A 165 14.20 -11.42 -1.91
CA LYS A 165 15.19 -10.35 -1.73
C LYS A 165 15.16 -9.87 -0.28
N GLY A 166 16.27 -10.07 0.45
CA GLY A 166 16.38 -9.69 1.86
C GLY A 166 16.25 -8.19 2.15
N VAL A 167 16.49 -7.34 1.15
CA VAL A 167 16.33 -5.89 1.25
C VAL A 167 14.89 -5.51 1.61
N TYR A 168 13.89 -6.14 1.00
CA TYR A 168 12.48 -5.83 1.29
C TYR A 168 12.09 -6.18 2.72
N SER A 169 12.55 -7.31 3.24
CA SER A 169 12.27 -7.68 4.64
C SER A 169 12.94 -6.73 5.62
N LYS A 170 14.16 -6.26 5.33
CA LYS A 170 14.86 -5.25 6.13
C LYS A 170 14.09 -3.92 6.09
N ASP A 171 13.69 -3.48 4.91
CA ASP A 171 13.00 -2.21 4.73
C ASP A 171 11.58 -2.24 5.34
N ALA A 172 10.92 -3.39 5.36
CA ALA A 172 9.65 -3.56 6.08
C ALA A 172 9.81 -3.27 7.58
N ILE A 173 10.89 -3.76 8.20
CA ILE A 173 11.19 -3.48 9.61
C ILE A 173 11.51 -1.99 9.79
N THR A 174 12.27 -1.39 8.88
CA THR A 174 12.58 0.05 8.91
C THR A 174 11.33 0.91 8.79
N ALA A 175 10.43 0.60 7.85
CA ALA A 175 9.15 1.29 7.68
C ALA A 175 8.28 1.17 8.93
N PHE A 176 8.22 -0.01 9.55
CA PHE A 176 7.48 -0.21 10.80
C PHE A 176 8.03 0.65 11.95
N ARG A 177 9.35 0.84 12.03
CA ARG A 177 9.97 1.68 13.07
C ARG A 177 9.56 3.15 13.00
N TRP A 178 8.97 3.61 11.89
CA TRP A 178 8.36 4.95 11.80
C TRP A 178 7.33 5.18 12.91
N PHE A 179 6.51 4.16 13.22
CA PHE A 179 5.54 4.22 14.32
C PHE A 179 6.19 4.38 15.70
N LEU A 180 7.40 3.86 15.85
CA LEU A 180 8.16 3.80 17.10
C LEU A 180 9.11 4.99 17.28
N GLY A 181 8.98 6.02 16.44
CA GLY A 181 9.82 7.21 16.50
C GLY A 181 11.07 7.17 15.62
N TYR A 182 11.29 6.14 14.80
CA TYR A 182 12.34 6.19 13.78
C TYR A 182 11.86 6.93 12.52
N ASN A 183 11.50 8.19 12.73
CA ASN A 183 10.95 9.12 11.75
C ASN A 183 11.69 10.48 11.83
N PRO A 184 11.42 11.45 10.95
CA PRO A 184 12.19 12.70 10.89
C PRO A 184 12.23 13.52 12.20
N LEU A 185 11.19 13.46 13.04
CA LEU A 185 11.15 14.23 14.29
C LEU A 185 11.61 13.43 15.51
N ASN A 186 11.96 12.15 15.35
CA ASN A 186 12.23 11.23 16.45
C ASN A 186 11.07 11.13 17.48
N GLN A 187 9.82 11.25 17.02
CA GLN A 187 8.64 11.26 17.88
C GLN A 187 7.80 10.00 17.70
N VAL A 188 7.42 9.37 18.81
CA VAL A 188 6.61 8.15 18.79
C VAL A 188 5.20 8.45 18.27
N ILE A 189 4.72 7.64 17.31
CA ILE A 189 3.38 7.75 16.73
C ILE A 189 2.41 6.80 17.42
N TYR A 190 2.85 5.57 17.73
CA TYR A 190 2.05 4.60 18.47
C TYR A 190 2.36 4.68 19.96
N ASP A 191 1.36 5.05 20.75
CA ASP A 191 1.45 5.10 22.21
C ASP A 191 1.09 3.72 22.79
N GLU A 192 2.11 2.99 23.26
CA GLU A 192 1.92 1.67 23.86
C GLU A 192 1.17 1.71 25.20
N SER A 193 1.20 2.84 25.91
CA SER A 193 0.55 2.98 27.22
C SER A 193 -0.98 3.07 27.09
N THR A 194 -1.47 3.70 26.03
CA THR A 194 -2.90 3.85 25.74
C THR A 194 -3.40 2.86 24.69
N GLY A 195 -2.49 2.31 23.87
CA GLY A 195 -2.82 1.53 22.69
C GLY A 195 -3.29 2.38 21.50
N GLY A 196 -3.23 3.72 21.61
CA GLY A 196 -3.61 4.66 20.57
C GLY A 196 -2.50 4.92 19.56
N CYS A 197 -2.86 5.39 18.38
CA CYS A 197 -1.92 5.79 17.34
C CYS A 197 -2.25 7.21 16.89
N HIS A 198 -1.25 8.09 16.91
CA HIS A 198 -1.37 9.46 16.46
C HIS A 198 -1.61 9.54 14.96
N ASP A 199 -2.45 10.49 14.54
CA ASP A 199 -2.96 10.56 13.16
C ASP A 199 -1.92 10.99 12.12
N GLY A 200 -0.78 11.51 12.54
CA GLY A 200 0.28 11.88 11.61
C GLY A 200 1.46 12.58 12.24
N LEU A 201 2.47 12.82 11.40
CA LEU A 201 3.68 13.56 11.73
C LEU A 201 3.69 14.87 10.94
N GLY A 202 3.45 15.99 11.62
CA GLY A 202 3.52 17.33 11.06
C GLY A 202 4.97 17.83 10.95
N GLU A 203 5.13 19.12 10.67
CA GLU A 203 6.46 19.75 10.48
C GLU A 203 7.29 19.80 11.75
N SER A 204 6.66 20.08 12.89
CA SER A 204 7.34 20.28 14.19
C SER A 204 6.81 19.39 15.30
N SER A 205 5.65 18.75 15.11
CA SER A 205 5.06 17.84 16.09
C SER A 205 4.20 16.77 15.44
N ILE A 206 3.98 15.67 16.17
CA ILE A 206 2.90 14.72 15.89
C ILE A 206 1.53 15.39 16.00
N ASN A 207 0.56 14.87 15.26
CA ASN A 207 -0.84 15.18 15.45
C ASN A 207 -1.36 14.47 16.71
N MET A 208 -1.86 15.22 17.68
CA MET A 208 -2.32 14.67 18.96
C MET A 208 -3.62 13.86 18.84
N ASN A 209 -4.35 13.96 17.74
CA ASN A 209 -5.53 13.13 17.48
C ASN A 209 -5.14 11.66 17.33
N GLN A 210 -6.00 10.77 17.83
CA GLN A 210 -5.82 9.32 17.77
C GLN A 210 -7.09 8.66 17.23
N GLY A 211 -7.21 8.61 15.90
CA GLY A 211 -8.32 8.02 15.20
C GLY A 211 -8.29 6.49 15.14
N ALA A 212 -9.42 5.92 14.70
CA ALA A 212 -9.52 4.48 14.46
C ALA A 212 -8.63 4.03 13.29
N GLU A 213 -8.51 4.85 12.23
CA GLU A 213 -7.71 4.52 11.04
C GLU A 213 -6.22 4.36 11.37
N SER A 214 -5.66 5.30 12.11
CA SER A 214 -4.26 5.32 12.54
C SER A 214 -3.96 4.14 13.46
N THR A 215 -4.86 3.84 14.38
CA THR A 215 -4.75 2.66 15.28
C THR A 215 -4.79 1.35 14.50
N ILE A 216 -5.76 1.20 13.58
CA ILE A 216 -5.87 0.02 12.71
C ILE A 216 -4.62 -0.11 11.82
N SER A 217 -4.10 1.00 11.30
CA SER A 217 -2.88 1.03 10.48
C SER A 217 -1.68 0.43 11.21
N TYR A 218 -1.44 0.88 12.45
CA TYR A 218 -0.37 0.31 13.28
C TYR A 218 -0.58 -1.21 13.52
N LEU A 219 -1.79 -1.61 13.91
CA LEU A 219 -2.09 -3.02 14.21
C LEU A 219 -1.89 -3.92 12.99
N ILE A 220 -2.33 -3.47 11.81
CA ILE A 220 -2.13 -4.18 10.55
C ILE A 220 -0.65 -4.27 10.20
N ALA A 221 0.11 -3.20 10.36
CA ALA A 221 1.55 -3.18 10.12
C ALA A 221 2.27 -4.19 11.03
N ARG A 222 1.93 -4.19 12.32
CA ARG A 222 2.48 -5.11 13.32
C ARG A 222 2.17 -6.57 12.99
N LEU A 223 0.91 -6.88 12.66
CA LEU A 223 0.47 -8.22 12.26
C LEU A 223 1.11 -8.70 10.95
N SER A 224 1.57 -7.80 10.10
CA SER A 224 2.24 -8.17 8.85
C SER A 224 3.66 -8.68 9.08
N LEU A 225 4.29 -8.31 10.19
CA LEU A 225 5.66 -8.70 10.55
C LEU A 225 5.74 -9.97 11.42
N THR A 226 4.61 -10.53 11.83
CA THR A 226 4.53 -11.80 12.58
C THR A 226 4.47 -13.01 11.64
#